data_AF-A0A7S0PVV9-F1
#
_entry.id   AF-A0A7S0PVV9-F1
#
_cell.length_a   1.000
_cell.length_b   1.000
_cell.length_c   1.000
_cell.angle_alpha   90.00
_cell.angle_beta   90.00
_cell.angle_gamma   90.00
#
_symmetry.space_group_name_H-M   'P 1'
#
loop_
_entity.id
_entity.type
_entity.pdbx_description
1 polymer ?
#
loop_
_entity_poly.entity_id
_entity_poly.type
_entity_poly.pdbx_seq_one_letter_code
_entity_poly.pdbx_strand_id
1 'polypeptide(L)'
;RGDADDDAFVAALDALVVDDDPIDDRVRLQLHLLNERARGSRSKWAPYVRSLPGRELVGNLPVSWACEEDPDELLCGLFDTHMFRKAHEDKSWLNKLSGALLEDPRNFPADAFGPDLLLWAHAMYWSRAIRLKLPGGGFSSASNDGKTDCLVPLLDSCNHAWRSRHDTGRGAIGYSLVAGAALTAGDEICINYGMKDNGELLSSHGFVCREHARFDFTYVRMLDPATSDPSVFSERRARVRDIVGRQRKGKMSRDDPATTTA
;
A
#
# COMPACT_ATOMS: atom_id res chain seq x y z
N ARG A 1 -11.23 9.01 28.80
CA ARG A 1 -10.38 7.82 28.87
C ARG A 1 -9.04 8.28 29.40
N GLY A 2 -8.61 7.75 30.55
CA GLY A 2 -7.34 8.11 31.22
C GLY A 2 -6.25 7.06 30.95
N ASP A 3 -5.09 7.16 31.62
CA ASP A 3 -3.95 6.24 31.43
C ASP A 3 -4.34 4.75 31.53
N ALA A 4 -5.27 4.41 32.43
CA ALA A 4 -5.77 3.04 32.59
C ALA A 4 -6.53 2.48 31.37
N ASP A 5 -7.17 3.34 30.57
CA ASP A 5 -7.84 2.90 29.33
C ASP A 5 -6.83 2.67 28.20
N ASP A 6 -5.70 3.40 28.22
CA ASP A 6 -4.62 3.21 27.26
C ASP A 6 -3.86 1.91 27.58
N ASP A 7 -3.65 1.59 28.86
CA ASP A 7 -3.09 0.29 29.28
C ASP A 7 -3.99 -0.89 28.89
N ALA A 8 -5.31 -0.75 29.04
CA ALA A 8 -6.27 -1.78 28.64
C ALA A 8 -6.27 -2.02 27.12
N PHE A 9 -6.19 -0.94 26.33
CA PHE A 9 -6.10 -1.05 24.87
C PHE A 9 -4.78 -1.71 24.42
N VAL A 10 -3.66 -1.35 25.03
CA VAL A 10 -2.35 -1.98 24.74
C VAL A 10 -2.38 -3.47 25.07
N ALA A 11 -2.91 -3.84 26.25
CA ALA A 11 -3.06 -5.25 26.62
C ALA A 11 -3.97 -6.02 25.65
N ALA A 12 -5.04 -5.38 25.15
CA ALA A 12 -5.91 -5.98 24.14
C ALA A 12 -5.19 -6.17 22.78
N LEU A 13 -4.35 -5.22 22.36
CA LEU A 13 -3.51 -5.38 21.17
C LEU A 13 -2.49 -6.52 21.34
N ASP A 14 -1.91 -6.67 22.53
CA ASP A 14 -0.96 -7.75 22.83
C ASP A 14 -1.59 -9.13 22.83
N ALA A 15 -2.86 -9.22 23.24
CA ALA A 15 -3.62 -10.46 23.25
C ALA A 15 -4.27 -10.81 21.90
N LEU A 16 -4.34 -9.86 20.96
CA LEU A 16 -5.03 -10.06 19.69
C LEU A 16 -4.26 -11.00 18.77
N VAL A 17 -4.94 -12.07 18.34
CA VAL A 17 -4.45 -13.06 17.38
C VAL A 17 -5.41 -13.16 16.20
N VAL A 18 -4.87 -13.45 15.02
CA VAL A 18 -5.63 -13.73 13.79
C VAL A 18 -5.10 -15.04 13.22
N ASP A 19 -5.97 -16.03 13.02
CA ASP A 19 -5.57 -17.39 12.62
C ASP A 19 -4.46 -18.00 13.52
N ASP A 20 -4.60 -17.85 14.84
CA ASP A 20 -3.63 -18.27 15.88
C ASP A 20 -2.27 -17.53 15.89
N ASP A 21 -2.05 -16.59 14.97
CA ASP A 21 -0.85 -15.78 14.91
C ASP A 21 -1.05 -14.41 15.58
N PRO A 22 -0.12 -13.94 16.44
CA PRO A 22 -0.14 -12.58 16.95
C PRO A 22 -0.07 -11.53 15.85
N ILE A 23 -0.76 -10.41 16.03
CA ILE A 23 -0.72 -9.31 15.07
C ILE A 23 0.67 -8.66 14.97
N ASP A 24 1.06 -8.28 13.76
CA ASP A 24 2.33 -7.60 13.47
C ASP A 24 2.30 -6.08 13.81
N ASP A 25 3.47 -5.44 13.79
CA ASP A 25 3.63 -4.00 14.06
C ASP A 25 2.81 -3.09 13.13
N ARG A 26 2.59 -3.52 11.88
CA ARG A 26 1.78 -2.79 10.92
C ARG A 26 0.34 -2.72 11.40
N VAL A 27 -0.21 -3.86 11.80
CA VAL A 27 -1.60 -3.94 12.27
C VAL A 27 -1.75 -3.19 13.58
N ARG A 28 -0.76 -3.28 14.48
CA ARG A 28 -0.73 -2.47 15.71
C ARG A 28 -0.81 -0.98 15.42
N LEU A 29 -0.02 -0.48 14.45
CA LEU A 29 -0.07 0.94 14.05
C LEU A 29 -1.44 1.34 13.47
N GLN A 30 -2.03 0.47 12.63
CA GLN A 30 -3.37 0.70 12.06
C GLN A 30 -4.45 0.80 13.15
N LEU A 31 -4.46 -0.13 14.11
CA LEU A 31 -5.42 -0.14 15.20
C LEU A 31 -5.19 1.03 16.18
N HIS A 32 -3.93 1.39 16.42
CA HIS A 32 -3.60 2.57 17.22
C HIS A 32 -4.12 3.87 16.57
N LEU A 33 -4.01 3.99 15.24
CA LEU A 33 -4.58 5.12 14.50
C LEU A 33 -6.12 5.19 14.69
N LEU A 34 -6.81 4.04 14.64
CA LEU A 34 -8.26 3.98 14.86
C LEU A 34 -8.64 4.36 16.29
N ASN A 35 -7.88 3.89 17.28
CA ASN A 35 -8.09 4.28 18.68
C ASN A 35 -7.93 5.79 18.86
N GLU A 36 -6.88 6.39 18.30
CA GLU A 36 -6.66 7.84 18.36
C GLU A 36 -7.74 8.64 17.64
N ARG A 37 -8.25 8.12 16.51
CA ARG A 37 -9.42 8.68 15.83
C ARG A 37 -10.66 8.65 16.70
N ALA A 38 -10.96 7.51 17.35
CA ALA A 38 -12.12 7.35 18.22
C ALA A 38 -12.04 8.21 19.50
N ARG A 39 -10.83 8.53 19.97
CA ARG A 39 -10.61 9.45 21.09
C ARG A 39 -11.03 10.89 20.76
N GLY A 40 -11.10 11.26 19.48
CA GLY A 40 -11.58 12.55 19.00
C GLY A 40 -10.74 13.71 19.54
N SER A 41 -11.37 14.76 20.07
CA SER A 41 -10.68 15.93 20.64
C SER A 41 -9.79 15.63 21.84
N ARG A 42 -9.92 14.44 22.46
CA ARG A 42 -9.08 13.99 23.58
C ARG A 42 -7.74 13.40 23.11
N SER A 43 -7.59 13.11 21.82
CA SER A 43 -6.32 12.66 21.26
C SER A 43 -5.36 13.85 21.11
N LYS A 44 -4.12 13.70 21.58
CA LYS A 44 -3.05 14.67 21.28
C LYS A 44 -2.74 14.73 19.77
N TRP A 45 -3.07 13.68 19.03
CA TRP A 45 -2.92 13.59 17.57
C TRP A 45 -4.17 14.02 16.81
N ALA A 46 -5.22 14.50 17.48
CA ALA A 46 -6.46 14.92 16.83
C ALA A 46 -6.25 15.90 15.65
N PRO A 47 -5.33 16.89 15.72
CA PRO A 47 -5.03 17.75 14.56
C PRO A 47 -4.49 16.97 13.36
N TYR A 48 -3.57 16.04 13.59
CA TYR A 48 -2.99 15.19 12.55
C TYR A 48 -4.05 14.24 11.96
N VAL A 49 -4.79 13.52 12.81
CA VAL A 49 -5.82 12.57 12.36
C VAL A 49 -6.89 13.27 11.51
N ARG A 50 -7.27 14.50 11.84
CA ARG A 50 -8.22 15.30 11.05
C ARG A 50 -7.66 15.77 9.70
N SER A 51 -6.34 15.87 9.56
CA SER A 51 -5.69 16.24 8.29
C SER A 51 -5.52 15.07 7.33
N LEU A 52 -5.75 13.84 7.79
CA LEU A 52 -5.60 12.66 6.95
C LEU A 52 -6.69 12.58 5.86
N PRO A 53 -6.35 12.03 4.68
CA PRO A 53 -7.32 11.80 3.62
C PRO A 53 -8.50 10.96 4.08
N GLY A 54 -9.67 11.23 3.50
CA GLY A 54 -10.89 10.50 3.72
C GLY A 54 -11.03 9.29 2.79
N ARG A 55 -12.27 9.04 2.36
CA ARG A 55 -12.66 7.90 1.52
C ARG A 55 -12.07 7.93 0.12
N GLU A 56 -11.64 9.10 -0.36
CA GLU A 56 -11.06 9.28 -1.68
C GLU A 56 -9.76 8.50 -1.87
N LEU A 57 -8.91 8.42 -0.84
CA LEU A 57 -7.70 7.60 -0.91
C LEU A 57 -8.06 6.11 -0.94
N VAL A 58 -9.03 5.70 -0.12
CA VAL A 58 -9.50 4.32 -0.07
C VAL A 58 -9.97 3.87 -1.45
N GLY A 59 -10.84 4.65 -2.09
CA GLY A 59 -11.40 4.32 -3.42
C GLY A 59 -10.36 4.23 -4.55
N ASN A 60 -9.15 4.75 -4.37
CA ASN A 60 -8.08 4.62 -5.35
C ASN A 60 -7.27 3.32 -5.21
N LEU A 61 -7.45 2.57 -4.12
CA LEU A 61 -6.70 1.33 -3.87
C LEU A 61 -7.46 0.11 -4.42
N PRO A 62 -6.78 -0.79 -5.15
CA PRO A 62 -7.38 -2.02 -5.67
C PRO A 62 -8.11 -2.88 -4.63
N VAL A 63 -7.66 -2.90 -3.38
CA VAL A 63 -8.31 -3.64 -2.28
C VAL A 63 -9.74 -3.17 -1.99
N SER A 64 -10.07 -1.92 -2.33
CA SER A 64 -11.40 -1.33 -2.16
C SER A 64 -12.33 -1.54 -3.36
N TRP A 65 -11.78 -1.91 -4.51
CA TRP A 65 -12.56 -2.02 -5.74
C TRP A 65 -13.51 -3.23 -5.66
N ALA A 66 -14.73 -3.03 -6.15
CA ALA A 66 -15.64 -4.12 -6.37
C ALA A 66 -15.17 -4.93 -7.60
N CYS A 67 -15.60 -6.18 -7.62
CA CYS A 67 -15.61 -7.01 -8.81
C CYS A 67 -17.09 -7.39 -8.99
N GLU A 68 -17.91 -6.44 -9.42
CA GLU A 68 -19.25 -6.74 -9.89
C GLU A 68 -19.17 -7.39 -11.27
N GLU A 69 -20.29 -7.90 -11.78
CA GLU A 69 -20.37 -8.57 -13.09
C GLU A 69 -20.12 -7.63 -14.28
N ASP A 70 -19.69 -6.39 -14.03
CA ASP A 70 -19.35 -5.40 -15.04
C ASP A 70 -17.86 -5.54 -15.47
N PRO A 71 -17.59 -5.97 -16.71
CA PRO A 71 -16.22 -6.11 -17.22
C PRO A 71 -15.48 -4.77 -17.38
N ASP A 72 -16.17 -3.63 -17.31
CA ASP A 72 -15.58 -2.29 -17.37
C ASP A 72 -15.11 -1.78 -16.00
N GLU A 73 -15.31 -2.55 -14.92
CA GLU A 73 -14.76 -2.20 -13.60
C GLU A 73 -13.24 -2.29 -13.55
N LEU A 74 -12.62 -1.36 -12.80
CA LEU A 74 -11.16 -1.25 -12.70
C LEU A 74 -10.49 -2.54 -12.19
N LEU A 75 -11.15 -3.29 -11.29
CA LEU A 75 -10.62 -4.54 -10.76
C LEU A 75 -10.59 -5.65 -11.82
N CYS A 76 -11.55 -5.67 -12.74
CA CYS A 76 -11.58 -6.60 -13.88
C CYS A 76 -10.35 -6.41 -14.77
N GLY A 77 -9.88 -5.16 -14.92
CA GLY A 77 -8.63 -4.84 -15.61
C GLY A 77 -7.37 -5.45 -14.98
N LEU A 78 -7.45 -5.90 -13.72
CA LEU A 78 -6.34 -6.53 -13.00
C LEU A 78 -6.40 -8.06 -13.04
N PHE A 79 -7.42 -8.70 -13.63
CA PHE A 79 -7.56 -10.16 -13.62
C PHE A 79 -6.30 -10.90 -14.09
N ASP A 80 -6.02 -12.06 -13.48
CA ASP A 80 -4.83 -12.88 -13.70
C ASP A 80 -3.47 -12.20 -13.43
N THR A 81 -3.46 -10.97 -12.90
CA THR A 81 -2.23 -10.27 -12.49
C THR A 81 -1.87 -10.53 -11.03
N HIS A 82 -0.65 -10.17 -10.63
CA HIS A 82 -0.22 -10.22 -9.23
C HIS A 82 -0.98 -9.19 -8.37
N MET A 83 -1.38 -8.05 -8.93
CA MET A 83 -2.13 -7.01 -8.22
C MET A 83 -3.53 -7.51 -7.82
N PHE A 84 -4.22 -8.22 -8.71
CA PHE A 84 -5.52 -8.82 -8.39
C PHE A 84 -5.43 -9.82 -7.24
N ARG A 85 -4.41 -10.70 -7.28
CA ARG A 85 -4.16 -11.63 -6.17
C ARG A 85 -3.92 -10.88 -4.86
N LYS A 86 -3.04 -9.87 -4.87
CA LYS A 86 -2.74 -9.05 -3.69
C LYS A 86 -3.99 -8.37 -3.12
N ALA A 87 -4.81 -7.75 -3.98
CA ALA A 87 -6.05 -7.10 -3.56
C ALA A 87 -7.01 -8.09 -2.87
N HIS A 88 -7.16 -9.30 -3.41
CA HIS A 88 -7.96 -10.36 -2.80
C HIS A 88 -7.38 -10.87 -1.47
N GLU A 89 -6.06 -11.06 -1.40
CA GLU A 89 -5.35 -11.47 -0.18
C GLU A 89 -5.52 -10.43 0.92
N ASP A 90 -5.30 -9.15 0.63
CA ASP A 90 -5.47 -8.05 1.58
C ASP A 90 -6.94 -7.95 2.06
N LYS A 91 -7.92 -8.07 1.14
CA LYS A 91 -9.34 -8.04 1.48
C LYS A 91 -9.75 -9.23 2.36
N SER A 92 -9.27 -10.42 2.03
CA SER A 92 -9.50 -11.63 2.83
C SER A 92 -8.90 -11.48 4.24
N TRP A 93 -7.67 -10.97 4.32
CA TRP A 93 -6.99 -10.74 5.58
C TRP A 93 -7.70 -9.68 6.45
N LEU A 94 -8.15 -8.56 5.86
CA LEU A 94 -8.93 -7.54 6.57
C LEU A 94 -10.24 -8.09 7.12
N ASN A 95 -10.92 -8.98 6.39
CA ASN A 95 -12.13 -9.64 6.87
C ASN A 95 -11.86 -10.54 8.08
N LYS A 96 -10.74 -11.28 8.08
CA LYS A 96 -10.33 -12.10 9.23
C LYS A 96 -9.99 -11.24 10.44
N LEU A 97 -9.22 -10.17 10.25
CA LEU A 97 -8.94 -9.20 11.31
C LEU A 97 -10.24 -8.63 11.88
N SER A 98 -11.18 -8.21 11.01
CA SER A 98 -12.48 -7.71 11.46
C SER A 98 -13.24 -8.75 12.29
N GLY A 99 -13.18 -10.03 11.93
CA GLY A 99 -13.77 -11.12 12.71
C GLY A 99 -13.15 -11.23 14.10
N ALA A 100 -11.82 -11.23 14.19
CA ALA A 100 -11.10 -11.32 15.47
C ALA A 100 -11.39 -10.12 16.40
N LEU A 101 -11.47 -8.90 15.87
CA LEU A 101 -11.79 -7.71 16.66
C LEU A 101 -13.20 -7.76 17.27
N LEU A 102 -14.16 -8.40 16.58
CA LEU A 102 -15.53 -8.54 17.06
C LEU A 102 -15.65 -9.48 18.27
N GLU A 103 -14.64 -10.29 18.57
CA GLU A 103 -14.60 -11.16 19.75
C GLU A 103 -14.38 -10.37 21.06
N ASP A 104 -13.80 -9.16 20.97
CA ASP A 104 -13.61 -8.25 22.11
C ASP A 104 -14.17 -6.84 21.85
N PRO A 105 -15.50 -6.70 21.78
CA PRO A 105 -16.15 -5.42 21.46
C PRO A 105 -15.97 -4.36 22.55
N ARG A 106 -15.47 -4.72 23.75
CA ARG A 106 -15.17 -3.76 24.82
C ARG A 106 -13.95 -2.92 24.47
N ASN A 107 -12.91 -3.55 23.93
CA ASN A 107 -11.68 -2.89 23.53
C ASN A 107 -11.73 -2.43 22.07
N PHE A 108 -12.45 -3.16 21.20
CA PHE A 108 -12.58 -2.86 19.77
C PHE A 108 -14.06 -2.67 19.36
N PRO A 109 -14.72 -1.58 19.80
CA PRO A 109 -16.11 -1.35 19.45
C PRO A 109 -16.29 -1.10 17.94
N ALA A 110 -17.36 -1.65 17.35
CA ALA A 110 -17.56 -1.69 15.91
C ALA A 110 -17.71 -0.31 15.24
N ASP A 111 -18.13 0.72 15.99
CA ASP A 111 -18.22 2.11 15.52
C ASP A 111 -16.84 2.77 15.33
N ALA A 112 -15.81 2.25 15.99
CA ALA A 112 -14.42 2.71 15.90
C ALA A 112 -13.51 1.77 15.09
N PHE A 113 -13.84 0.47 15.04
CA PHE A 113 -13.01 -0.59 14.45
C PHE A 113 -13.73 -1.42 13.37
N GLY A 114 -14.85 -0.91 12.84
CA GLY A 114 -15.62 -1.60 11.80
C GLY A 114 -14.86 -1.74 10.46
N PRO A 115 -15.36 -2.57 9.53
CA PRO A 115 -14.66 -2.92 8.28
C PRO A 115 -14.18 -1.73 7.45
N ASP A 116 -15.03 -0.71 7.26
CA ASP A 116 -14.69 0.49 6.49
C ASP A 116 -13.55 1.29 7.15
N LEU A 117 -13.50 1.31 8.47
CA LEU A 117 -12.45 1.99 9.23
C LEU A 117 -11.15 1.19 9.21
N LEU A 118 -11.21 -0.15 9.25
CA LEU A 118 -10.04 -1.01 9.05
C LEU A 118 -9.45 -0.82 7.67
N LEU A 119 -10.28 -0.77 6.63
CA LEU A 119 -9.85 -0.49 5.26
C LEU A 119 -9.22 0.90 5.15
N TRP A 120 -9.80 1.92 5.80
CA TRP A 120 -9.22 3.25 5.88
C TRP A 120 -7.86 3.26 6.59
N ALA A 121 -7.72 2.59 7.74
CA ALA A 121 -6.45 2.50 8.45
C ALA A 121 -5.39 1.75 7.65
N HIS A 122 -5.79 0.68 6.95
CA HIS A 122 -4.93 -0.04 6.00
C HIS A 122 -4.43 0.88 4.88
N ALA A 123 -5.32 1.69 4.30
CA ALA A 123 -4.96 2.69 3.30
C ALA A 123 -3.99 3.74 3.85
N MET A 124 -4.22 4.24 5.06
CA MET A 124 -3.32 5.21 5.71
C MET A 124 -1.94 4.60 5.94
N TYR A 125 -1.87 3.37 6.44
CA TYR A 125 -0.59 2.69 6.65
C TYR A 125 0.22 2.58 5.35
N TRP A 126 -0.36 1.98 4.31
CA TRP A 126 0.40 1.71 3.08
C TRP A 126 0.79 2.98 2.33
N SER A 127 -0.05 4.02 2.39
CA SER A 127 0.21 5.26 1.67
C SER A 127 1.19 6.20 2.39
N ARG A 128 1.25 6.16 3.73
CA ARG A 128 1.89 7.21 4.55
C ARG A 128 2.89 6.72 5.58
N ALA A 129 2.94 5.43 5.91
CA ALA A 129 3.88 4.95 6.91
C ALA A 129 5.33 5.09 6.41
N ILE A 130 6.18 5.68 7.25
CA ILE A 130 7.60 5.89 6.97
C ILE A 130 8.41 5.07 7.97
N ARG A 131 9.36 4.28 7.44
CA ARG A 131 10.24 3.43 8.22
C ARG A 131 11.39 4.23 8.85
N LEU A 132 11.30 4.53 10.14
CA LEU A 132 12.26 5.37 10.87
C LEU A 132 12.92 4.63 12.04
N LYS A 133 14.15 5.04 12.40
CA LYS A 133 14.82 4.56 13.62
C LYS A 133 14.32 5.34 14.84
N LEU A 134 13.46 4.76 15.67
CA LEU A 134 12.97 5.39 16.90
C LEU A 134 13.97 5.28 18.07
N PRO A 135 14.04 6.29 18.97
CA PRO A 135 14.63 6.10 20.28
C PRO A 135 13.82 5.08 21.08
N GLY A 136 14.43 3.95 21.46
CA GLY A 136 13.78 2.93 22.31
C GLY A 136 13.18 1.72 21.58
N GLY A 137 13.27 1.66 20.24
CA GLY A 137 12.69 0.55 19.45
C GLY A 137 11.26 0.83 18.97
N GLY A 138 10.72 -0.07 18.12
CA GLY A 138 9.33 -0.04 17.64
C GLY A 138 8.35 -0.74 18.58
N PHE A 139 7.11 -1.01 18.10
CA PHE A 139 6.12 -1.80 18.84
C PHE A 139 6.61 -3.23 19.12
N SER A 140 7.40 -3.80 18.21
CA SER A 140 8.22 -4.97 18.48
C SER A 140 9.65 -4.78 17.99
N SER A 141 10.60 -5.40 18.69
CA SER A 141 12.01 -5.50 18.27
C SER A 141 12.21 -6.52 17.13
N ALA A 142 11.16 -6.90 16.39
CA ALA A 142 11.22 -8.02 15.44
C ALA A 142 12.21 -7.78 14.30
N SER A 143 12.41 -6.52 13.88
CA SER A 143 13.52 -6.16 13.00
C SER A 143 14.73 -5.67 13.80
N ASN A 144 15.80 -6.47 13.78
CA ASN A 144 17.11 -6.14 14.36
C ASN A 144 17.77 -4.86 13.76
N ASP A 145 17.11 -4.16 12.83
CA ASP A 145 17.58 -2.90 12.25
C ASP A 145 17.24 -1.66 13.11
N GLY A 146 16.45 -1.85 14.18
CA GLY A 146 16.00 -0.80 15.09
C GLY A 146 15.09 0.24 14.43
N LYS A 147 14.52 -0.09 13.26
CA LYS A 147 13.54 0.75 12.56
C LYS A 147 12.13 0.22 12.80
N THR A 148 11.17 1.12 12.81
CA THR A 148 9.75 0.78 12.83
C THR A 148 8.99 1.70 11.90
N ASP A 149 7.84 1.25 11.45
CA ASP A 149 6.98 2.04 10.59
C ASP A 149 6.18 3.02 11.46
N CYS A 150 6.13 4.27 11.03
CA CYS A 150 5.52 5.37 11.77
C CYS A 150 4.69 6.24 10.86
N LEU A 151 3.60 6.78 11.40
CA LEU A 151 2.91 7.92 10.82
C LEU A 151 3.59 9.20 11.31
N VAL A 152 4.06 10.04 10.39
CA VAL A 152 4.94 11.16 10.70
C VAL A 152 4.28 12.45 10.19
N PRO A 153 3.54 13.15 11.07
CA PRO A 153 2.83 14.36 10.69
C PRO A 153 3.73 15.35 9.95
N LEU A 154 3.17 15.99 8.92
CA LEU A 154 3.86 16.85 7.94
C LEU A 154 4.78 16.09 6.97
N LEU A 155 5.64 15.19 7.45
CA LEU A 155 6.56 14.47 6.56
C LEU A 155 5.79 13.57 5.59
N ASP A 156 4.80 12.84 6.08
CA ASP A 156 3.95 11.97 5.26
C ASP A 156 2.97 12.73 4.34
N SER A 157 2.96 14.06 4.37
CA SER A 157 2.21 14.89 3.42
C SER A 157 2.98 15.15 2.12
N CYS A 158 4.28 14.87 2.08
CA CYS A 158 5.10 15.07 0.89
C CYS A 158 4.77 14.01 -0.17
N ASN A 159 4.44 14.46 -1.38
CA ASN A 159 4.15 13.58 -2.51
C ASN A 159 5.40 12.86 -3.02
N HIS A 160 5.17 11.79 -3.78
CA HIS A 160 6.23 11.05 -4.45
C HIS A 160 6.77 11.81 -5.66
N ALA A 161 8.08 12.02 -5.72
CA ALA A 161 8.78 12.30 -6.96
C ALA A 161 10.02 11.43 -7.05
N TRP A 162 10.14 10.69 -8.15
CA TRP A 162 11.18 9.68 -8.30
C TRP A 162 12.61 10.23 -8.40
N ARG A 163 12.72 11.44 -8.93
CA ARG A 163 13.99 12.19 -8.96
C ARG A 163 14.23 12.98 -7.69
N SER A 164 13.29 12.99 -6.73
CA SER A 164 13.50 13.71 -5.49
C SER A 164 14.74 13.16 -4.79
N ARG A 165 15.70 14.06 -4.60
CA ARG A 165 16.86 13.83 -3.77
C ARG A 165 16.55 14.50 -2.45
N HIS A 166 16.54 13.71 -1.39
CA HIS A 166 16.29 14.18 -0.05
C HIS A 166 17.01 13.25 0.91
N ASP A 167 17.45 13.81 2.03
CA ASP A 167 17.97 13.03 3.15
C ASP A 167 17.00 13.12 4.31
N THR A 168 16.70 11.97 4.90
CA THR A 168 15.99 11.90 6.18
C THR A 168 17.00 11.61 7.28
N GLY A 169 17.05 12.50 8.26
CA GLY A 169 17.99 12.43 9.38
C GLY A 169 17.25 12.39 10.70
N ARG A 170 17.89 11.80 11.71
CA ARG A 170 17.46 11.95 13.11
C ARG A 170 18.40 12.96 13.79
N GLY A 171 17.84 14.08 14.21
CA GLY A 171 18.50 15.04 15.09
C GLY A 171 18.25 14.74 16.57
N ALA A 172 18.80 15.58 17.44
CA ALA A 172 18.64 15.45 18.90
C ALA A 172 17.18 15.63 19.36
N ILE A 173 16.40 16.44 18.65
CA ILE A 173 15.04 16.86 19.04
C ILE A 173 13.94 16.37 18.08
N GLY A 174 14.28 15.61 17.03
CA GLY A 174 13.29 15.15 16.05
C GLY A 174 13.89 14.60 14.76
N TYR A 175 13.05 14.43 13.74
CA TYR A 175 13.45 14.04 12.39
C TYR A 175 13.59 15.28 11.49
N SER A 176 14.58 15.24 10.60
CA SER A 176 14.82 16.28 9.60
C SER A 176 14.61 15.73 8.20
N LEU A 177 13.91 16.49 7.36
CA LEU A 177 13.90 16.32 5.92
C LEU A 177 14.78 17.40 5.31
N VAL A 178 15.86 17.01 4.64
CA VAL A 178 16.80 17.94 4.00
C VAL A 178 16.69 17.78 2.50
N ALA A 179 16.44 18.89 1.79
CA ALA A 179 16.39 18.89 0.33
C ALA A 179 17.79 18.59 -0.23
N GLY A 180 17.88 17.63 -1.14
CA GLY A 180 19.11 17.27 -1.85
C GLY A 180 19.30 18.02 -3.17
N ALA A 181 18.45 19.03 -3.42
CA ALA A 181 18.52 19.93 -4.58
C ALA A 181 18.02 21.33 -4.18
N ALA A 182 18.39 22.34 -4.96
CA ALA A 182 17.87 23.69 -4.77
C ALA A 182 16.37 23.71 -5.05
N LEU A 183 15.62 24.40 -4.18
CA LEU A 183 14.18 24.62 -4.31
C LEU A 183 13.93 26.13 -4.46
N THR A 184 12.98 26.50 -5.32
CA THR A 184 12.51 27.86 -5.53
C THR A 184 11.17 28.06 -4.81
N ALA A 185 10.85 29.30 -4.44
CA ALA A 185 9.52 29.61 -3.90
C ALA A 185 8.43 29.20 -4.90
N GLY A 186 7.48 28.38 -4.45
CA GLY A 186 6.42 27.81 -5.29
C GLY A 186 6.68 26.38 -5.74
N ASP A 187 7.89 25.84 -5.58
CA ASP A 187 8.16 24.43 -5.85
C ASP A 187 7.47 23.53 -4.82
N GLU A 188 6.93 22.41 -5.29
CA GLU A 188 6.42 21.36 -4.42
C GLU A 188 7.57 20.60 -3.75
N ILE A 189 7.43 20.35 -2.44
CA ILE A 189 8.37 19.53 -1.69
C ILE A 189 7.93 18.06 -1.81
N CYS A 190 8.67 17.31 -2.62
CA CYS A 190 8.43 15.88 -2.81
C CYS A 190 9.52 15.03 -2.16
N ILE A 191 9.18 13.81 -1.77
CA ILE A 191 10.13 12.79 -1.34
C ILE A 191 10.09 11.59 -2.31
N ASN A 192 11.07 10.70 -2.19
CA ASN A 192 11.08 9.45 -2.93
C ASN A 192 10.64 8.30 -1.99
N TYR A 193 9.59 7.58 -2.37
CA TYR A 193 8.98 6.49 -1.59
C TYR A 193 9.75 5.16 -1.74
N GLY A 194 10.86 5.18 -2.47
CA GLY A 194 11.66 4.02 -2.84
C GLY A 194 11.51 3.66 -4.32
N MET A 195 12.32 2.70 -4.74
CA MET A 195 12.23 2.12 -6.07
C MET A 195 11.02 1.19 -6.13
N LYS A 196 9.89 1.70 -6.61
CA LYS A 196 8.62 0.98 -6.73
C LYS A 196 8.12 1.00 -8.17
N ASP A 197 7.59 -0.13 -8.63
CA ASP A 197 6.88 -0.19 -9.92
C ASP A 197 5.47 0.43 -9.81
N ASN A 198 4.80 0.69 -10.95
CA ASN A 198 3.47 1.30 -10.93
C ASN A 198 2.40 0.39 -10.32
N GLY A 199 2.58 -0.93 -10.38
CA GLY A 199 1.69 -1.87 -9.70
C GLY A 199 1.81 -1.76 -8.18
N GLU A 200 3.02 -1.62 -7.65
CA GLU A 200 3.25 -1.33 -6.23
C GLU A 200 2.73 0.05 -5.81
N LEU A 201 2.96 1.09 -6.63
CA LEU A 201 2.46 2.44 -6.36
C LEU A 201 0.93 2.45 -6.32
N LEU A 202 0.27 1.78 -7.27
CA LEU A 202 -1.18 1.67 -7.30
C LEU A 202 -1.70 0.86 -6.10
N SER A 203 -1.09 -0.29 -5.82
CA SER A 203 -1.56 -1.19 -4.77
C SER A 203 -1.38 -0.65 -3.35
N SER A 204 -0.40 0.22 -3.13
CA SER A 204 -0.05 0.74 -1.79
C SER A 204 -0.41 2.21 -1.59
N HIS A 205 -0.33 3.04 -2.64
CA HIS A 205 -0.52 4.49 -2.54
C HIS A 205 -1.71 5.02 -3.36
N GLY A 206 -2.34 4.20 -4.20
CA GLY A 206 -3.53 4.60 -4.97
C GLY A 206 -3.22 5.56 -6.13
N PHE A 207 -2.00 5.53 -6.67
CA PHE A 207 -1.66 6.31 -7.86
C PHE A 207 -0.65 5.58 -8.75
N VAL A 208 -0.54 6.01 -10.00
CA VAL A 208 0.52 5.60 -10.94
C VAL A 208 1.29 6.82 -11.41
N CYS A 209 2.58 6.66 -11.69
CA CYS A 209 3.43 7.74 -12.20
C CYS A 209 3.71 7.49 -13.70
N ARG A 210 3.15 8.33 -14.58
CA ARG A 210 3.37 8.18 -16.04
C ARG A 210 4.82 8.41 -16.45
N GLU A 211 5.50 9.32 -15.78
CA GLU A 211 6.92 9.61 -16.03
C GLU A 211 7.82 8.45 -15.62
N HIS A 212 7.36 7.62 -14.67
CA HIS A 212 8.00 6.36 -14.27
C HIS A 212 7.86 5.24 -15.29
N ALA A 213 6.95 5.32 -16.27
CA ALA A 213 6.68 4.21 -17.19
C ALA A 213 7.93 3.69 -17.95
N ARG A 214 8.99 4.50 -18.06
CA ARG A 214 10.26 4.10 -18.70
C ARG A 214 11.16 3.22 -17.82
N PHE A 215 10.98 3.27 -16.50
CA PHE A 215 11.74 2.50 -15.52
C PHE A 215 10.85 1.52 -14.76
N ASP A 216 9.59 1.42 -15.18
CA ASP A 216 8.61 0.48 -14.66
C ASP A 216 9.06 -0.95 -14.95
N PHE A 217 8.72 -1.86 -14.05
CA PHE A 217 9.09 -3.26 -14.17
C PHE A 217 7.94 -4.14 -13.66
N THR A 218 8.04 -5.43 -13.94
CA THR A 218 7.09 -6.39 -13.37
C THR A 218 7.80 -7.68 -13.01
N TYR A 219 7.24 -8.38 -12.04
CA TYR A 219 7.78 -9.65 -11.58
C TYR A 219 7.26 -10.79 -12.44
N VAL A 220 8.18 -11.50 -13.10
CA VAL A 220 7.88 -12.78 -13.73
C VAL A 220 8.19 -13.87 -12.72
N ARG A 221 7.15 -14.48 -12.14
CA ARG A 221 7.33 -15.64 -11.27
C ARG A 221 7.93 -16.78 -12.10
N MET A 222 9.20 -17.09 -11.84
CA MET A 222 9.82 -18.31 -12.32
C MET A 222 9.41 -19.46 -11.43
N LEU A 223 9.10 -20.59 -12.05
CA LEU A 223 8.78 -21.82 -11.35
C LEU A 223 10.00 -22.73 -11.42
N ASP A 224 10.23 -23.48 -10.35
CA ASP A 224 11.30 -24.46 -10.30
C ASP A 224 10.97 -25.62 -11.26
N PRO A 225 11.76 -25.85 -12.33
CA PRO A 225 11.52 -26.91 -13.28
C PRO A 225 11.54 -28.31 -12.65
N ALA A 226 12.23 -28.50 -11.53
CA ALA A 226 12.36 -29.80 -10.88
C ALA A 226 11.08 -30.22 -10.14
N THR A 227 10.25 -29.26 -9.73
CA THR A 227 9.05 -29.48 -8.90
C THR A 227 7.75 -29.12 -9.59
N SER A 228 7.82 -28.54 -10.79
CA SER A 228 6.66 -28.07 -11.54
C SER A 228 6.26 -29.06 -12.63
N ASP A 229 5.02 -29.55 -12.62
CA ASP A 229 4.47 -30.28 -13.76
C ASP A 229 4.18 -29.29 -14.91
N PRO A 230 4.88 -29.39 -16.06
CA PRO A 230 4.65 -28.51 -17.19
C PRO A 230 3.21 -28.58 -17.71
N SER A 231 2.49 -29.69 -17.53
CA SER A 231 1.13 -29.90 -18.03
C SER A 231 0.11 -28.90 -17.43
N VAL A 232 0.35 -28.47 -16.19
CA VAL A 232 -0.47 -27.50 -15.44
C VAL A 232 -0.52 -26.13 -16.12
N PHE A 233 0.47 -25.82 -16.98
CA PHE A 233 0.52 -24.56 -17.72
C PHE A 233 0.01 -24.67 -19.15
N SER A 234 -0.60 -25.80 -19.54
CA SER A 234 -1.10 -26.00 -20.91
C SER A 234 -2.08 -24.91 -21.34
N GLU A 235 -3.07 -24.59 -20.50
CA GLU A 235 -4.05 -23.52 -20.74
C GLU A 235 -3.40 -22.14 -20.78
N ARG A 236 -2.51 -21.85 -19.82
CA ARG A 236 -1.78 -20.57 -19.77
C ARG A 236 -0.89 -20.38 -21.00
N ARG A 237 -0.19 -21.43 -21.45
CA ARG A 237 0.62 -21.43 -22.68
C ARG A 237 -0.25 -21.24 -23.93
N ALA A 238 -1.44 -21.86 -23.98
CA ALA A 238 -2.38 -21.67 -25.08
C ALA A 238 -2.88 -20.22 -25.15
N ARG A 239 -3.27 -19.62 -24.01
CA ARG A 239 -3.67 -18.21 -23.91
C ARG A 239 -2.55 -17.26 -24.31
N VAL A 240 -1.33 -17.46 -23.80
CA VAL A 240 -0.16 -16.64 -24.18
C VAL A 240 0.10 -16.73 -25.68
N ARG A 241 0.00 -17.93 -26.27
CA ARG A 241 0.18 -18.14 -27.71
C ARG A 241 -0.88 -17.41 -28.54
N ASP A 242 -2.13 -17.38 -28.10
CA ASP A 242 -3.19 -16.63 -28.76
C ASP A 242 -2.91 -15.12 -28.72
N ILE A 243 -2.55 -14.58 -27.55
CA ILE A 243 -2.24 -13.15 -27.37
C ILE A 243 -1.02 -12.73 -28.23
N VAL A 244 0.09 -13.47 -28.15
CA VAL A 244 1.32 -13.15 -28.91
C VAL A 244 1.13 -13.41 -30.41
N GLY A 245 0.36 -14.43 -30.78
CA GLY A 245 0.01 -14.76 -32.16
C GLY A 245 -0.82 -13.66 -32.84
N ARG A 246 -1.71 -13.00 -32.10
CA ARG A 246 -2.48 -11.83 -32.60
C ARG A 246 -1.59 -10.63 -32.88
N GLN A 247 -0.59 -10.35 -32.03
CA GLN A 247 0.33 -9.21 -32.27
C GLN A 247 1.24 -9.40 -33.49
N ARG A 248 1.62 -10.63 -33.82
CA ARG A 248 2.41 -10.91 -35.04
C ARG A 248 1.67 -10.64 -36.35
N LYS A 249 0.33 -10.66 -36.36
CA LYS A 249 -0.45 -10.37 -37.56
C LYS A 249 -0.64 -8.86 -37.83
N GLY A 250 -0.24 -8.00 -36.90
CA GLY A 250 -0.44 -6.54 -36.99
C GLY A 250 0.73 -5.71 -37.55
N LYS A 251 1.83 -6.32 -38.01
CA LYS A 251 2.98 -5.55 -38.52
C LYS A 251 3.71 -6.22 -39.68
N MET A 252 3.21 -5.98 -40.90
CA MET A 252 3.97 -5.68 -42.14
C MET A 252 3.04 -5.85 -43.37
N SER A 253 2.32 -4.80 -43.76
CA SER A 253 2.10 -4.51 -45.18
C SER A 253 3.05 -3.36 -45.54
N ARG A 254 4.19 -3.72 -46.14
CA ARG A 254 4.99 -2.77 -46.90
C ARG A 254 4.37 -2.71 -48.29
N ASP A 255 3.47 -1.77 -48.50
CA ASP A 255 3.10 -1.31 -49.83
C ASP A 255 3.45 0.18 -49.91
N ASP A 256 4.72 0.47 -50.21
CA ASP A 256 5.11 1.74 -50.81
C ASP A 256 4.94 1.58 -52.33
N PRO A 257 4.01 2.30 -52.99
CA PRO A 257 4.05 2.39 -54.43
C PRO A 257 5.18 3.36 -54.81
N ALA A 258 6.22 2.79 -55.43
CA ALA A 258 7.24 3.53 -56.14
C ALA A 258 6.59 4.56 -57.08
N THR A 259 6.80 5.84 -56.81
CA THR A 259 6.51 6.91 -57.76
C THR A 259 7.82 7.27 -58.47
N THR A 260 8.00 6.66 -59.64
CA THR A 260 8.96 7.10 -60.66
C THR A 260 8.21 7.97 -61.68
N THR A 261 8.93 8.92 -62.28
CA THR A 261 8.60 9.91 -63.33
C THR A 261 8.14 11.28 -62.80
N ALA A 262 8.74 12.41 -63.17
CA ALA A 262 9.70 12.72 -64.24
C ALA A 262 10.80 13.70 -63.77
#